data_AF-A0A1V4K911-F1
#
_entry.id   AF-A0A1V4K911-F1
#
_cell.length_a   1.000
_cell.length_b   1.000
_cell.length_c   1.000
_cell.angle_alpha   90.00
_cell.angle_beta   90.00
_cell.angle_gamma   90.00
#
_symmetry.space_group_name_H-M   'P 1'
#
loop_
_entity.id
_entity.type
_entity.pdbx_description
1 polymer ?
#
loop_
_entity_poly.entity_id
_entity_poly.type
_entity_poly.pdbx_seq_one_letter_code
_entity_poly.pdbx_strand_id
1 'polypeptide(L)'
;MASGSFCCILLLLLPAPAHAGGPGPVLINRPFVTIWNIPTENCAENKMLGLLPYYTSEGLPATWDIKKSEELTLQLGKTLRPDGYWGFYGFPDCYNDNFDSLPYTGTCPMVEQQRNAELGWLWESSRALYPSIYLPTRLNGTNKVLAYVRHRVAEAFAVFNGSIPVLPYSQIAFNCTVNFLSQEDLINTIGESAAQGTAGIVLWGSHIYSSSKEMCLRLKDYVEGPLGHYIVNVTASAELCSQSLCSGQGRCVRRENKLGFLHLDPFRFAIDLQAGKPWVVAQSLEAIDDTIRLAKEFSCQCYNKWQGPRCDTQGFTE
;
A
#
# COMPACT_ATOMS: atom_id res chain seq x y z
N MET A 1 27.49 -55.82 -36.34
CA MET A 1 27.96 -55.58 -34.96
C MET A 1 26.86 -54.80 -34.26
N ALA A 2 26.43 -55.30 -33.09
CA ALA A 2 25.51 -54.71 -32.08
C ALA A 2 24.07 -54.39 -32.56
N SER A 3 23.08 -55.26 -32.30
CA SER A 3 22.26 -55.35 -31.05
C SER A 3 21.29 -54.18 -30.89
N GLY A 4 20.00 -54.33 -30.60
CA GLY A 4 19.23 -55.45 -30.11
C GLY A 4 17.78 -54.97 -29.85
N SER A 5 16.94 -55.93 -29.50
CA SER A 5 15.49 -55.84 -29.40
C SER A 5 15.00 -55.35 -28.03
N PHE A 6 13.70 -55.08 -27.97
CA PHE A 6 12.77 -55.05 -26.81
C PHE A 6 12.45 -53.73 -26.10
N CYS A 7 11.14 -53.42 -26.21
CA CYS A 7 10.18 -53.21 -25.11
C CYS A 7 10.41 -52.06 -24.13
N CYS A 8 9.38 -51.22 -23.96
CA CYS A 8 8.69 -50.95 -22.70
C CYS A 8 8.00 -49.58 -22.75
N ILE A 9 6.68 -49.54 -22.63
CA ILE A 9 5.94 -49.19 -21.41
C ILE A 9 5.41 -47.74 -21.48
N LEU A 10 4.09 -47.70 -21.48
CA LEU A 10 3.20 -46.62 -21.06
C LEU A 10 3.77 -45.81 -19.88
N LEU A 11 3.92 -44.49 -20.03
CA LEU A 11 4.03 -43.57 -18.91
C LEU A 11 3.21 -42.32 -19.18
N LEU A 12 1.98 -42.36 -18.66
CA LEU A 12 1.23 -41.20 -18.21
C LEU A 12 2.11 -40.33 -17.33
N LEU A 13 2.35 -39.08 -17.71
CA LEU A 13 2.82 -38.03 -16.81
C LEU A 13 1.93 -36.80 -16.96
N LEU A 14 0.88 -36.83 -16.13
CA LEU A 14 0.29 -35.78 -15.31
C LEU A 14 0.31 -34.33 -15.84
N PRO A 15 -0.84 -33.62 -15.79
CA PRO A 15 -0.80 -32.16 -15.83
C PRO A 15 0.03 -31.71 -14.63
N ALA A 16 1.11 -30.99 -14.90
CA ALA A 16 1.86 -30.33 -13.85
C ALA A 16 0.85 -29.55 -12.99
N PRO A 17 0.72 -29.86 -11.70
CA PRO A 17 -0.08 -29.02 -10.84
C PRO A 17 0.64 -27.69 -10.81
N ALA A 18 -0.01 -26.66 -11.36
CA ALA A 18 0.35 -25.28 -11.13
C ALA A 18 0.17 -25.03 -9.63
N HIS A 19 1.14 -25.47 -8.83
CA HIS A 19 1.32 -25.01 -7.47
C HIS A 19 1.78 -23.57 -7.61
N ALA A 20 0.81 -22.66 -7.71
CA ALA A 20 0.98 -21.29 -7.28
C ALA A 20 1.15 -21.27 -5.75
N GLY A 21 2.24 -21.88 -5.27
CA GLY A 21 2.69 -21.80 -3.89
C GLY A 21 3.42 -20.49 -3.67
N GLY A 22 2.76 -19.37 -3.96
CA GLY A 22 3.14 -18.10 -3.37
C GLY A 22 2.64 -18.04 -1.92
N PRO A 23 3.29 -17.28 -1.02
CA PRO A 23 2.69 -16.97 0.27
C PRO A 23 1.29 -16.41 0.01
N GLY A 24 0.30 -16.86 0.80
CA GLY A 24 -1.09 -16.45 0.64
C GLY A 24 -1.27 -14.93 0.50
N PRO A 25 -2.45 -14.47 0.06
CA PRO A 25 -2.70 -13.06 -0.28
C PRO A 25 -2.14 -12.09 0.77
N VAL A 26 -1.29 -11.17 0.29
CA VAL A 26 -0.41 -10.27 1.08
C VAL A 26 -1.17 -9.42 2.11
N LEU A 27 -2.49 -9.25 1.97
CA LEU A 27 -3.31 -8.31 2.75
C LEU A 27 -4.26 -8.95 3.77
N ILE A 28 -4.39 -10.29 3.83
CA ILE A 28 -5.41 -10.91 4.71
C ILE A 28 -5.08 -10.68 6.17
N ASN A 29 -6.06 -10.11 6.90
CA ASN A 29 -6.05 -9.87 8.34
C ASN A 29 -4.79 -9.17 8.86
N ARG A 30 -4.17 -8.33 8.02
CA ARG A 30 -3.02 -7.50 8.42
C ARG A 30 -3.46 -6.05 8.67
N PRO A 31 -3.09 -5.46 9.82
CA PRO A 31 -3.47 -4.09 10.17
C PRO A 31 -2.93 -3.04 9.20
N PHE A 32 -1.67 -3.22 8.77
CA PHE A 32 -1.02 -2.36 7.80
C PHE A 32 0.14 -3.09 7.13
N VAL A 33 0.27 -3.00 5.80
CA VAL A 33 1.33 -3.70 5.03
C VAL A 33 2.09 -2.70 4.16
N THR A 34 3.42 -2.80 4.14
CA THR A 34 4.22 -2.08 3.14
C THR A 34 4.60 -3.01 2.00
N ILE A 35 4.24 -2.65 0.78
CA ILE A 35 4.57 -3.39 -0.45
C ILE A 35 5.72 -2.65 -1.14
N TRP A 36 6.86 -3.33 -1.30
CA TRP A 36 8.01 -2.80 -2.01
C TRP A 36 7.89 -3.05 -3.51
N ASN A 37 7.84 -1.99 -4.31
CA ASN A 37 7.78 -2.03 -5.76
C ASN A 37 8.81 -1.05 -6.36
N ILE A 38 10.04 -1.10 -5.84
CA ILE A 38 11.18 -0.31 -6.34
C ILE A 38 12.21 -1.28 -6.94
N PRO A 39 12.65 -1.07 -8.20
CA PRO A 39 13.61 -1.94 -8.85
C PRO A 39 15.01 -1.76 -8.23
N THR A 40 15.43 -2.75 -7.44
CA THR A 40 16.73 -2.78 -6.75
C THR A 40 17.65 -3.89 -7.26
N GLU A 41 17.27 -4.60 -8.31
CA GLU A 41 18.04 -5.68 -8.93
C GLU A 41 19.44 -5.22 -9.36
N ASN A 42 19.55 -4.01 -9.93
CA ASN A 42 20.83 -3.44 -10.35
C ASN A 42 21.74 -3.06 -9.17
N CYS A 43 21.23 -3.06 -7.93
CA CYS A 43 22.05 -2.84 -6.73
C CYS A 43 22.72 -4.12 -6.22
N ALA A 44 22.27 -5.30 -6.67
CA ALA A 44 22.80 -6.59 -6.24
C ALA A 44 23.97 -7.11 -7.10
N GLU A 45 24.18 -6.58 -8.32
CA GLU A 45 25.19 -7.09 -9.25
C GLU A 45 26.12 -6.03 -9.84
N ASN A 46 27.42 -6.35 -9.88
CA ASN A 46 28.47 -5.59 -10.57
C ASN A 46 28.41 -5.88 -12.09
N LYS A 47 27.26 -5.70 -12.74
CA LYS A 47 27.10 -5.89 -14.19
C LYS A 47 26.19 -4.83 -14.80
N MET A 48 26.80 -4.01 -15.66
CA MET A 48 26.10 -3.42 -16.79
C MET A 48 25.60 -4.53 -17.71
N LEU A 49 24.30 -4.55 -17.98
CA LEU A 49 23.63 -4.75 -19.28
C LEU A 49 22.27 -5.43 -19.08
N GLY A 50 21.23 -4.85 -19.68
CA GLY A 50 19.97 -5.53 -19.93
C GLY A 50 18.76 -4.64 -19.79
N LEU A 51 18.61 -3.63 -20.65
CA LEU A 51 17.30 -3.04 -20.91
C LEU A 51 16.40 -4.17 -21.45
N LEU A 52 15.34 -4.51 -20.72
CA LEU A 52 14.23 -5.27 -21.28
C LEU A 52 13.46 -4.37 -22.25
N PRO A 53 12.96 -4.93 -23.37
CA PRO A 53 12.20 -4.17 -24.35
C PRO A 53 10.90 -3.67 -23.72
N TYR A 54 10.66 -2.37 -23.83
CA TYR A 54 9.31 -1.80 -23.71
C TYR A 54 8.44 -2.45 -24.79
N TYR A 55 7.39 -3.16 -24.40
CA TYR A 55 6.31 -3.48 -25.33
C TYR A 55 5.58 -2.19 -25.65
N THR A 56 5.81 -1.64 -26.84
CA THR A 56 4.87 -0.72 -27.47
C THR A 56 3.64 -1.53 -27.88
N SER A 57 2.48 -1.21 -27.32
CA SER A 57 1.21 -1.70 -27.86
C SER A 57 1.10 -1.20 -29.30
N GLU A 58 1.09 -2.14 -30.25
CA GLU A 58 0.69 -1.85 -31.62
C GLU A 58 -0.77 -1.37 -31.62
N GLY A 59 -1.04 -0.36 -32.46
CA GLY A 59 -2.27 0.42 -32.46
C GLY A 59 -3.54 -0.41 -32.54
N LEU A 60 -4.35 -0.33 -31.49
CA LEU A 60 -5.74 -0.77 -31.52
C LEU A 60 -6.60 0.31 -32.19
N PRO A 61 -7.54 -0.06 -33.08
CA PRO A 61 -8.34 0.90 -33.83
C PRO A 61 -9.23 1.75 -32.92
N ALA A 62 -9.27 3.05 -33.20
CA ALA A 62 -9.99 4.07 -32.45
C ALA A 62 -11.52 3.95 -32.64
N THR A 63 -12.19 3.14 -31.81
CA THR A 63 -13.60 3.32 -31.38
C THR A 63 -13.88 2.62 -30.04
N TRP A 64 -12.86 2.44 -29.19
CA TRP A 64 -13.06 1.77 -27.90
C TRP A 64 -13.70 2.71 -26.88
N ASP A 65 -14.89 2.33 -26.43
CA ASP A 65 -15.47 2.85 -25.20
C ASP A 65 -14.53 2.49 -24.03
N ILE A 66 -13.83 3.49 -23.51
CA ILE A 66 -12.81 3.35 -22.46
C ILE A 66 -13.40 2.67 -21.23
N LYS A 67 -14.60 3.09 -20.81
CA LYS A 67 -15.31 2.50 -19.68
C LYS A 67 -15.51 1.01 -19.89
N LYS A 68 -16.01 0.61 -21.08
CA LYS A 68 -16.22 -0.80 -21.39
C LYS A 68 -14.91 -1.61 -21.38
N SER A 69 -13.82 -1.04 -21.90
CA SER A 69 -12.51 -1.69 -21.92
C SER A 69 -11.96 -1.92 -20.50
N GLU A 70 -12.03 -0.90 -19.65
CA GLU A 70 -11.55 -0.95 -18.27
C GLU A 70 -12.36 -1.93 -17.42
N GLU A 71 -13.69 -1.90 -17.55
CA GLU A 71 -14.60 -2.80 -16.84
C GLU A 71 -14.35 -4.27 -17.22
N LEU A 72 -14.27 -4.58 -18.52
CA LEU A 72 -13.99 -5.94 -19.01
C LEU A 72 -12.62 -6.44 -18.56
N THR A 73 -11.62 -5.55 -18.49
CA THR A 73 -10.28 -5.91 -18.02
C THR A 73 -10.31 -6.34 -16.55
N LEU A 74 -11.01 -5.58 -15.69
CA LEU A 74 -11.17 -5.95 -14.28
C LEU A 74 -11.96 -7.24 -14.11
N GLN A 75 -13.05 -7.42 -14.86
CA GLN A 75 -13.85 -8.65 -14.82
C GLN A 75 -13.04 -9.87 -15.25
N LEU A 76 -12.24 -9.76 -16.31
CA LEU A 76 -11.35 -10.82 -16.77
C LEU A 76 -10.29 -11.14 -15.70
N GLY A 77 -9.67 -10.10 -15.10
CA GLY A 77 -8.73 -10.25 -14.00
C GLY A 77 -9.32 -11.04 -12.82
N LYS A 78 -10.52 -10.65 -12.37
CA LYS A 78 -11.25 -11.37 -11.30
C LYS A 78 -11.55 -12.82 -11.66
N THR A 79 -11.89 -13.09 -12.93
CA THR A 79 -12.19 -14.45 -13.40
C THR A 79 -10.94 -15.32 -13.42
N LEU A 80 -9.82 -14.79 -13.91
CA LEU A 80 -8.57 -15.54 -14.04
C LEU A 80 -7.82 -15.67 -12.70
N ARG A 81 -7.92 -14.68 -11.83
CA ARG A 81 -7.27 -14.63 -10.51
C ARG A 81 -8.27 -14.10 -9.47
N PRO A 82 -9.16 -14.97 -8.98
CA PRO A 82 -10.24 -14.60 -8.07
C PRO A 82 -9.77 -14.26 -6.66
N ASP A 83 -8.48 -14.36 -6.32
CA ASP A 83 -7.93 -13.83 -5.07
C ASP A 83 -7.12 -12.54 -5.27
N GLY A 84 -7.09 -12.03 -6.51
CA GLY A 84 -6.40 -10.81 -6.87
C GLY A 84 -7.14 -9.56 -6.38
N TYR A 85 -6.37 -8.63 -5.82
CA TYR A 85 -6.81 -7.28 -5.48
C TYR A 85 -6.77 -6.39 -6.73
N TRP A 86 -7.68 -6.64 -7.67
CA TRP A 86 -7.73 -5.92 -8.94
C TRP A 86 -8.24 -4.49 -8.78
N GLY A 87 -7.57 -3.53 -9.40
CA GLY A 87 -7.95 -2.12 -9.45
C GLY A 87 -6.98 -1.37 -10.33
N PHE A 88 -7.36 -0.17 -10.78
CA PHE A 88 -6.48 0.67 -11.59
C PHE A 88 -5.64 1.59 -10.70
N TYR A 89 -4.34 1.68 -11.04
CA TYR A 89 -3.43 2.66 -10.44
C TYR A 89 -3.92 4.09 -10.67
N GLY A 90 -3.78 4.92 -9.66
CA GLY A 90 -4.13 6.34 -9.70
C GLY A 90 -5.58 6.64 -9.33
N PHE A 91 -6.43 5.62 -9.16
CA PHE A 91 -7.85 5.82 -8.90
C PHE A 91 -8.28 5.53 -7.44
N PRO A 92 -9.18 6.36 -6.88
CA PRO A 92 -9.62 7.65 -7.43
C PRO A 92 -8.51 8.71 -7.35
N ASP A 93 -8.64 9.75 -8.17
CA ASP A 93 -7.83 10.95 -8.04
C ASP A 93 -8.67 12.08 -7.42
N CYS A 94 -8.03 12.90 -6.61
CA CYS A 94 -8.60 14.04 -5.91
C CYS A 94 -8.33 15.37 -6.63
N TYR A 95 -7.32 15.42 -7.52
CA TYR A 95 -6.82 16.61 -8.23
C TYR A 95 -6.68 17.86 -7.35
N ASN A 96 -6.20 17.68 -6.13
CA ASN A 96 -5.98 18.74 -5.15
C ASN A 96 -4.63 19.45 -5.31
N ASP A 97 -4.16 19.63 -6.55
CA ASP A 97 -2.81 20.14 -6.88
C ASP A 97 -2.69 21.67 -6.92
N ASN A 98 -3.78 22.40 -6.62
CA ASN A 98 -3.80 23.86 -6.62
C ASN A 98 -3.11 24.44 -5.36
N PHE A 99 -1.82 24.17 -5.21
CA PHE A 99 -1.04 24.56 -4.03
C PHE A 99 -0.98 26.07 -3.81
N ASP A 100 -1.23 26.88 -4.84
CA ASP A 100 -1.19 28.34 -4.77
C ASP A 100 -2.47 28.96 -4.20
N SER A 101 -3.54 28.16 -4.01
CA SER A 101 -4.77 28.64 -3.35
C SER A 101 -4.49 29.09 -1.92
N LEU A 102 -5.10 30.21 -1.51
CA LEU A 102 -5.02 30.72 -0.15
C LEU A 102 -6.45 30.88 0.42
N PRO A 103 -6.85 30.11 1.45
CA PRO A 103 -6.09 29.04 2.11
C PRO A 103 -6.07 27.74 1.29
N TYR A 104 -4.93 27.03 1.30
CA TYR A 104 -4.85 25.66 0.77
C TYR A 104 -5.29 24.66 1.84
N THR A 105 -6.43 24.01 1.61
CA THR A 105 -7.03 23.02 2.53
C THR A 105 -6.71 21.58 2.14
N GLY A 106 -6.26 21.36 0.90
CA GLY A 106 -6.06 20.03 0.32
C GLY A 106 -7.35 19.31 -0.10
N THR A 107 -8.53 19.90 0.08
CA THR A 107 -9.80 19.27 -0.28
C THR A 107 -9.88 18.99 -1.79
N CYS A 108 -10.43 17.83 -2.16
CA CYS A 108 -10.72 17.53 -3.56
C CYS A 108 -11.73 18.55 -4.11
N PRO A 109 -11.52 19.15 -5.30
CA PRO A 109 -12.51 20.06 -5.88
C PRO A 109 -13.86 19.36 -6.05
N MET A 110 -14.97 20.07 -5.81
CA MET A 110 -16.32 19.48 -5.87
C MET A 110 -16.63 18.83 -7.23
N VAL A 111 -16.11 19.40 -8.31
CA VAL A 111 -16.27 18.83 -9.67
C VAL A 111 -15.62 17.46 -9.80
N GLU A 112 -14.52 17.21 -9.09
CA GLU A 112 -13.80 15.93 -9.15
C GLU A 112 -14.47 14.89 -8.25
N GLN A 113 -14.99 15.29 -7.09
CA GLN A 113 -15.85 14.42 -6.27
C GLN A 113 -17.10 13.98 -7.06
N GLN A 114 -17.73 14.88 -7.82
CA GLN A 114 -18.87 14.54 -8.67
C GLN A 114 -18.49 13.58 -9.80
N ARG A 115 -17.35 13.79 -10.46
CA ARG A 115 -16.84 12.87 -11.48
C ARG A 115 -16.51 11.50 -10.91
N ASN A 116 -15.92 11.45 -9.72
CA ASN A 116 -15.66 10.19 -9.02
C ASN A 116 -16.96 9.48 -8.64
N ALA A 117 -18.03 10.20 -8.29
CA ALA A 117 -19.35 9.60 -8.06
C ALA A 117 -19.94 8.97 -9.34
N GLU A 118 -19.66 9.54 -10.52
CA GLU A 118 -20.08 8.99 -11.83
C GLU A 118 -19.28 7.73 -12.24
N LEU A 119 -18.16 7.46 -11.58
CA LEU A 119 -17.31 6.27 -11.79
C LEU A 119 -17.72 5.06 -10.93
N GLY A 120 -18.95 5.02 -10.39
CA GLY A 120 -19.47 3.90 -9.58
C GLY A 120 -19.21 2.50 -10.17
N TRP A 121 -19.33 2.37 -11.49
CA TRP A 121 -19.06 1.13 -12.22
C TRP A 121 -17.62 0.62 -12.05
N LEU A 122 -16.65 1.53 -11.92
CA LEU A 122 -15.24 1.21 -11.73
C LEU A 122 -14.99 0.71 -10.30
N TRP A 123 -15.64 1.33 -9.32
CA TRP A 123 -15.52 0.97 -7.90
C TRP A 123 -16.12 -0.40 -7.63
N GLU A 124 -17.33 -0.66 -8.15
CA GLU A 124 -18.00 -1.97 -8.08
C GLU A 124 -17.20 -3.06 -8.82
N SER A 125 -16.55 -2.67 -9.92
CA SER A 125 -15.65 -3.54 -10.68
C SER A 125 -14.27 -3.69 -10.05
N SER A 126 -13.95 -2.99 -8.98
CA SER A 126 -12.66 -3.12 -8.29
C SER A 126 -12.73 -4.11 -7.12
N ARG A 127 -11.56 -4.58 -6.70
CA ARG A 127 -11.32 -5.36 -5.47
C ARG A 127 -10.29 -4.71 -4.55
N ALA A 128 -9.69 -3.61 -4.99
CA ALA A 128 -8.87 -2.70 -4.22
C ALA A 128 -8.79 -1.34 -4.93
N LEU A 129 -8.49 -0.28 -4.19
CA LEU A 129 -8.27 1.06 -4.73
C LEU A 129 -6.80 1.47 -4.54
N TYR A 130 -6.27 2.18 -5.54
CA TYR A 130 -4.83 2.48 -5.64
C TYR A 130 -4.59 3.98 -5.92
N PRO A 131 -5.06 4.90 -5.06
CA PRO A 131 -4.85 6.32 -5.27
C PRO A 131 -3.34 6.63 -5.26
N SER A 132 -2.87 7.47 -6.18
CA SER A 132 -1.49 7.96 -6.10
C SER A 132 -1.43 9.10 -5.10
N ILE A 133 -0.45 9.08 -4.19
CA ILE A 133 -0.16 10.16 -3.22
C ILE A 133 1.27 10.66 -3.36
N TYR A 134 1.83 10.57 -4.56
CA TYR A 134 3.19 11.06 -4.84
C TYR A 134 3.28 12.54 -4.52
N LEU A 135 4.37 12.94 -3.84
CA LEU A 135 4.58 14.32 -3.46
C LEU A 135 5.27 15.09 -4.59
N PRO A 136 4.64 16.10 -5.21
CA PRO A 136 5.32 16.95 -6.16
C PRO A 136 6.44 17.74 -5.47
N THR A 137 7.49 18.09 -6.20
CA THR A 137 8.63 18.86 -5.67
C THR A 137 8.24 20.21 -5.06
N ARG A 138 7.14 20.80 -5.53
CA ARG A 138 6.56 22.06 -4.98
C ARG A 138 6.09 21.94 -3.53
N LEU A 139 5.87 20.74 -3.02
CA LEU A 139 5.50 20.51 -1.62
C LEU A 139 6.71 20.43 -0.68
N ASN A 140 7.93 20.30 -1.21
CA ASN A 140 9.14 20.16 -0.41
C ASN A 140 9.35 21.39 0.48
N GLY A 141 9.50 21.17 1.79
CA GLY A 141 9.67 22.24 2.78
C GLY A 141 8.40 23.04 3.08
N THR A 142 7.23 22.57 2.64
CA THR A 142 5.93 23.20 2.93
C THR A 142 5.16 22.39 3.97
N ASN A 143 4.22 23.04 4.69
CA ASN A 143 3.30 22.38 5.60
C ASN A 143 2.05 21.78 4.91
N LYS A 144 2.04 21.70 3.57
CA LYS A 144 0.87 21.33 2.76
C LYS A 144 0.75 19.82 2.51
N VAL A 145 1.83 19.07 2.77
CA VAL A 145 1.92 17.62 2.50
C VAL A 145 0.79 16.85 3.20
N LEU A 146 0.57 17.10 4.50
CA LEU A 146 -0.45 16.41 5.27
C LEU A 146 -1.85 16.62 4.68
N ALA A 147 -2.21 17.86 4.38
CA ALA A 147 -3.51 18.20 3.80
C ALA A 147 -3.69 17.57 2.40
N TYR A 148 -2.64 17.57 1.58
CA TYR A 148 -2.63 16.94 0.26
C TYR A 148 -2.90 15.44 0.33
N VAL A 149 -2.12 14.70 1.12
CA VAL A 149 -2.28 13.24 1.24
C VAL A 149 -3.60 12.88 1.91
N ARG A 150 -3.97 13.60 2.97
CA ARG A 150 -5.17 13.31 3.78
C ARG A 150 -6.42 13.22 2.92
N HIS A 151 -6.64 14.17 2.02
CA HIS A 151 -7.84 14.19 1.20
C HIS A 151 -7.80 13.18 0.05
N ARG A 152 -6.61 12.87 -0.49
CA ARG A 152 -6.47 11.82 -1.52
C ARG A 152 -6.81 10.43 -0.98
N VAL A 153 -6.36 10.15 0.24
CA VAL A 153 -6.71 8.90 0.93
C VAL A 153 -8.18 8.89 1.34
N ALA A 154 -8.70 10.01 1.87
CA ALA A 154 -10.11 10.11 2.26
C ALA A 154 -11.06 9.93 1.07
N GLU A 155 -10.72 10.47 -0.10
CA GLU A 155 -11.51 10.29 -1.32
C GLU A 155 -11.61 8.81 -1.71
N ALA A 156 -10.53 8.03 -1.58
CA ALA A 156 -10.57 6.60 -1.85
C ALA A 156 -11.56 5.84 -0.95
N PHE A 157 -11.75 6.29 0.29
CA PHE A 157 -12.80 5.74 1.16
C PHE A 157 -14.19 6.31 0.86
N ALA A 158 -14.27 7.54 0.36
CA ALA A 158 -15.55 8.21 0.07
C ALA A 158 -16.24 7.64 -1.19
N VAL A 159 -15.49 7.25 -2.21
CA VAL A 159 -16.05 6.80 -3.50
C VAL A 159 -16.73 5.43 -3.44
N PHE A 160 -16.45 4.63 -2.40
CA PHE A 160 -16.98 3.27 -2.30
C PHE A 160 -17.32 2.91 -0.86
N ASN A 161 -18.61 2.68 -0.60
CA ASN A 161 -19.14 2.35 0.73
C ASN A 161 -18.96 0.87 1.13
N GLY A 162 -18.20 0.09 0.36
CA GLY A 162 -17.94 -1.32 0.65
C GLY A 162 -16.55 -1.57 1.23
N SER A 163 -16.29 -2.80 1.65
CA SER A 163 -15.07 -3.20 2.38
C SER A 163 -13.93 -3.67 1.46
N ILE A 164 -13.59 -2.92 0.41
CA ILE A 164 -12.38 -3.20 -0.38
C ILE A 164 -11.16 -2.49 0.23
N PRO A 165 -9.96 -3.11 0.20
CA PRO A 165 -8.75 -2.47 0.69
C PRO A 165 -8.33 -1.27 -0.16
N VAL A 166 -7.96 -0.18 0.50
CA VAL A 166 -7.26 0.96 -0.10
C VAL A 166 -5.75 0.78 0.12
N LEU A 167 -4.97 0.91 -0.96
CA LEU A 167 -3.52 0.79 -0.98
C LEU A 167 -2.91 1.96 -1.75
N PRO A 168 -2.68 3.12 -1.10
CA PRO A 168 -2.12 4.27 -1.78
C PRO A 168 -0.74 3.96 -2.35
N TYR A 169 -0.48 4.45 -3.56
CA TYR A 169 0.84 4.45 -4.17
C TYR A 169 1.62 5.67 -3.70
N SER A 170 2.74 5.44 -3.01
CA SER A 170 3.67 6.47 -2.57
C SER A 170 5.06 6.25 -3.17
N GLN A 171 5.86 7.31 -3.23
CA GLN A 171 7.28 7.23 -3.54
C GLN A 171 8.10 7.49 -2.28
N ILE A 172 9.33 6.98 -2.27
CA ILE A 172 10.30 7.25 -1.20
C ILE A 172 11.05 8.58 -1.39
N ALA A 173 10.81 9.28 -2.48
CA ALA A 173 11.34 10.60 -2.81
C ALA A 173 10.24 11.51 -3.36
N PHE A 174 10.51 12.81 -3.46
CA PHE A 174 9.65 13.71 -4.22
C PHE A 174 9.60 13.28 -5.69
N ASN A 175 8.42 13.41 -6.30
CA ASN A 175 8.13 12.92 -7.64
C ASN A 175 9.17 13.39 -8.66
N CYS A 176 9.64 12.46 -9.50
CA CYS A 176 10.67 12.69 -10.52
C CYS A 176 12.02 13.21 -9.97
N THR A 177 12.37 12.91 -8.71
CA THR A 177 13.66 13.28 -8.10
C THR A 177 14.32 12.11 -7.38
N VAL A 178 15.55 12.33 -6.92
CA VAL A 178 16.27 11.46 -5.97
C VAL A 178 16.36 12.09 -4.57
N ASN A 179 15.46 13.02 -4.26
CA ASN A 179 15.42 13.68 -2.96
C ASN A 179 14.49 12.88 -2.04
N PHE A 180 15.09 11.96 -1.29
CA PHE A 180 14.34 11.11 -0.36
C PHE A 180 13.54 11.91 0.66
N LEU A 181 12.36 11.38 0.99
CA LEU A 181 11.41 12.01 1.89
C LEU A 181 11.98 12.14 3.31
N SER A 182 11.75 13.27 3.95
CA SER A 182 12.13 13.47 5.35
C SER A 182 11.26 12.63 6.29
N GLN A 183 11.61 12.57 7.58
CA GLN A 183 10.77 11.90 8.57
C GLN A 183 9.37 12.53 8.67
N GLU A 184 9.26 13.86 8.54
CA GLU A 184 7.98 14.57 8.52
C GLU A 184 7.14 14.17 7.30
N ASP A 185 7.77 14.08 6.13
CA ASP A 185 7.08 13.65 4.90
C ASP A 185 6.61 12.18 5.01
N LEU A 186 7.41 11.30 5.62
CA LEU A 186 7.02 9.90 5.89
C LEU A 186 5.81 9.85 6.85
N ILE A 187 5.77 10.72 7.86
CA ILE A 187 4.61 10.87 8.73
C ILE A 187 3.37 11.32 7.96
N ASN A 188 3.53 12.33 7.12
CA ASN A 188 2.43 12.92 6.37
C ASN A 188 1.99 12.06 5.16
N THR A 189 2.74 11.01 4.80
CA THR A 189 2.40 10.06 3.73
C THR A 189 1.98 8.70 4.27
N ILE A 190 2.95 7.90 4.73
CA ILE A 190 2.74 6.54 5.25
C ILE A 190 1.92 6.60 6.55
N GLY A 191 2.29 7.48 7.47
CA GLY A 191 1.60 7.62 8.75
C GLY A 191 0.13 8.04 8.59
N GLU A 192 -0.11 9.03 7.73
CA GLU A 192 -1.46 9.52 7.44
C GLU A 192 -2.32 8.43 6.78
N SER A 193 -1.74 7.63 5.88
CA SER A 193 -2.42 6.49 5.26
C SER A 193 -2.79 5.42 6.29
N ALA A 194 -1.87 5.07 7.19
CA ALA A 194 -2.12 4.10 8.25
C ALA A 194 -3.21 4.60 9.23
N ALA A 195 -3.15 5.88 9.62
CA ALA A 195 -4.12 6.47 10.54
C ALA A 195 -5.54 6.50 9.97
N GLN A 196 -5.71 6.61 8.65
CA GLN A 196 -7.02 6.54 7.99
C GLN A 196 -7.53 5.10 7.76
N GLY A 197 -6.79 4.06 8.16
CA GLY A 197 -7.26 2.68 8.05
C GLY A 197 -6.99 2.00 6.70
N THR A 198 -6.09 2.55 5.89
CA THR A 198 -5.68 1.88 4.64
C THR A 198 -5.11 0.49 4.93
N ALA A 199 -5.21 -0.42 3.95
CA ALA A 199 -4.69 -1.78 4.11
C ALA A 199 -3.17 -1.85 4.17
N GLY A 200 -2.52 -0.76 3.76
CA GLY A 200 -1.10 -0.71 3.52
C GLY A 200 -0.77 0.40 2.54
N ILE A 201 0.47 0.36 2.08
CA ILE A 201 1.00 1.33 1.11
C ILE A 201 1.88 0.60 0.11
N VAL A 202 1.82 1.03 -1.15
CA VAL A 202 2.75 0.57 -2.19
C VAL A 202 3.84 1.61 -2.36
N LEU A 203 5.08 1.23 -2.05
CA LEU A 203 6.26 2.06 -2.30
C LEU A 203 6.77 1.78 -3.71
N TRP A 204 6.41 2.65 -4.64
CA TRP A 204 6.86 2.56 -6.02
C TRP A 204 8.12 3.40 -6.25
N GLY A 205 8.95 2.97 -7.19
CA GLY A 205 10.15 3.69 -7.55
C GLY A 205 10.61 3.40 -8.97
N SER A 206 11.38 4.34 -9.51
CA SER A 206 11.98 4.22 -10.84
C SER A 206 13.38 3.59 -10.75
N HIS A 207 13.86 3.05 -11.87
CA HIS A 207 15.25 2.56 -12.04
C HIS A 207 16.32 3.61 -11.74
N ILE A 208 15.95 4.91 -11.64
CA ILE A 208 16.87 5.95 -11.22
C ILE A 208 17.52 5.66 -9.85
N TYR A 209 16.81 4.99 -8.93
CA TYR A 209 17.34 4.64 -7.60
C TYR A 209 18.39 3.54 -7.61
N SER A 210 18.53 2.82 -8.72
CA SER A 210 19.52 1.76 -8.91
C SER A 210 20.43 2.04 -10.13
N SER A 211 20.55 3.31 -10.52
CA SER A 211 21.32 3.75 -11.70
C SER A 211 22.83 3.76 -11.50
N SER A 212 23.31 3.79 -10.26
CA SER A 212 24.74 3.79 -9.94
C SER A 212 25.02 3.15 -8.59
N LYS A 213 26.27 2.72 -8.36
CA LYS A 213 26.71 2.21 -7.05
C LYS A 213 26.47 3.21 -5.93
N GLU A 214 26.72 4.49 -6.18
CA GLU A 214 26.49 5.56 -5.20
C GLU A 214 25.00 5.70 -4.86
N MET A 215 24.13 5.66 -5.86
CA MET A 215 22.69 5.73 -5.64
C MET A 215 22.17 4.49 -4.88
N CYS A 216 22.69 3.30 -5.20
CA CYS A 216 22.39 2.08 -4.46
C CYS A 216 22.82 2.14 -2.99
N LEU A 217 24.00 2.68 -2.70
CA LEU A 217 24.46 2.88 -1.32
C LEU A 217 23.58 3.90 -0.58
N ARG A 218 23.25 5.03 -1.22
CA ARG A 218 22.36 6.04 -0.65
C ARG A 218 20.95 5.48 -0.40
N LEU A 219 20.43 4.66 -1.31
CA LEU A 219 19.15 3.96 -1.13
C LEU A 219 19.22 2.98 0.04
N LYS A 220 20.29 2.18 0.13
CA LYS A 220 20.53 1.26 1.24
C LYS A 220 20.53 2.00 2.58
N ASP A 221 21.29 3.09 2.70
CA ASP A 221 21.36 3.89 3.92
C ASP A 221 19.99 4.47 4.30
N TYR A 222 19.18 4.89 3.32
CA TYR A 222 17.84 5.40 3.56
C TYR A 222 16.86 4.31 4.02
N VAL A 223 16.92 3.12 3.39
CA VAL A 223 16.10 1.95 3.74
C VAL A 223 16.47 1.38 5.11
N GLU A 224 17.77 1.29 5.42
CA GLU A 224 18.25 0.79 6.71
C GLU A 224 18.13 1.84 7.83
N GLY A 225 18.05 3.12 7.47
CA GLY A 225 17.86 4.24 8.38
C GLY A 225 16.43 4.78 8.38
N PRO A 226 16.19 6.05 7.99
CA PRO A 226 14.92 6.74 8.21
C PRO A 226 13.67 6.00 7.74
N LEU A 227 13.69 5.41 6.54
CA LEU A 227 12.53 4.72 5.98
C LEU A 227 12.24 3.42 6.72
N GLY A 228 13.26 2.57 6.94
CA GLY A 228 13.10 1.31 7.64
C GLY A 228 12.62 1.50 9.08
N HIS A 229 13.19 2.48 9.79
CA HIS A 229 12.75 2.82 11.14
C HIS A 229 11.28 3.21 11.15
N TYR A 230 10.87 4.06 10.21
CA TYR A 230 9.50 4.54 10.16
C TYR A 230 8.51 3.43 9.79
N ILE A 231 8.84 2.58 8.81
CA ILE A 231 8.02 1.42 8.42
C ILE A 231 7.81 0.49 9.61
N VAL A 232 8.86 0.17 10.37
CA VAL A 232 8.75 -0.70 11.54
C VAL A 232 7.91 -0.03 12.63
N ASN A 233 8.12 1.25 12.89
CA ASN A 233 7.34 2.03 13.85
C ASN A 233 5.83 1.96 13.56
N VAL A 234 5.43 2.37 12.34
CA VAL A 234 4.01 2.45 11.97
C VAL A 234 3.37 1.06 11.87
N THR A 235 4.08 0.07 11.32
CA THR A 235 3.55 -1.29 11.17
C THR A 235 3.34 -1.95 12.53
N ALA A 236 4.30 -1.84 13.43
CA ALA A 236 4.18 -2.40 14.77
C ALA A 236 3.11 -1.67 15.60
N SER A 237 3.00 -0.34 15.49
CA SER A 237 1.95 0.41 16.18
C SER A 237 0.55 0.06 15.66
N ALA A 238 0.39 -0.13 14.35
CA ALA A 238 -0.87 -0.61 13.77
C ALA A 238 -1.23 -2.02 14.26
N GLU A 239 -0.25 -2.92 14.39
CA GLU A 239 -0.43 -4.25 14.95
C GLU A 239 -0.86 -4.21 16.42
N LEU A 240 -0.14 -3.44 17.25
CA LEU A 240 -0.48 -3.24 18.65
C LEU A 240 -1.90 -2.66 18.81
N CYS A 241 -2.26 -1.67 17.99
CA CYS A 241 -3.59 -1.09 18.04
C CYS A 241 -4.67 -2.08 17.64
N SER A 242 -4.45 -2.86 16.57
CA SER A 242 -5.36 -3.94 16.16
C SER A 242 -5.58 -4.94 17.30
N GLN A 243 -4.50 -5.42 17.92
CA GLN A 243 -4.58 -6.40 19.01
C GLN A 243 -5.26 -5.83 20.25
N SER A 244 -4.89 -4.62 20.69
CA SER A 244 -5.38 -4.03 21.94
C SER A 244 -6.79 -3.43 21.83
N LEU A 245 -7.12 -2.78 20.71
CA LEU A 245 -8.40 -2.07 20.55
C LEU A 245 -9.43 -2.91 19.79
N CYS A 246 -9.00 -3.63 18.75
CA CYS A 246 -9.85 -4.32 17.77
C CYS A 246 -9.75 -5.85 17.84
N SER A 247 -9.32 -6.40 18.97
CA SER A 247 -9.25 -7.85 19.23
C SER A 247 -8.39 -8.64 18.24
N GLY A 248 -7.50 -7.98 17.51
CA GLY A 248 -6.72 -8.56 16.40
C GLY A 248 -7.53 -8.82 15.13
N GLN A 249 -8.79 -8.38 15.09
CA GLN A 249 -9.77 -8.70 14.03
C GLN A 249 -10.27 -7.47 13.26
N GLY A 250 -9.54 -6.36 13.36
CA GLY A 250 -9.83 -5.15 12.64
C GLY A 250 -8.64 -4.21 12.59
N ARG A 251 -8.77 -3.17 11.78
CA ARG A 251 -7.80 -2.07 11.71
C ARG A 251 -8.23 -0.94 12.61
N CYS A 252 -7.26 -0.25 13.20
CA CYS A 252 -7.53 1.01 13.85
C CYS A 252 -7.69 2.11 12.80
N VAL A 253 -8.78 2.87 12.91
CA VAL A 253 -9.10 4.01 12.07
C VAL A 253 -9.28 5.23 12.96
N ARG A 254 -8.58 6.31 12.62
CA ARG A 254 -8.64 7.56 13.37
C ARG A 254 -10.07 8.07 13.38
N ARG A 255 -10.55 8.44 14.57
CA ARG A 255 -11.88 9.02 14.73
C ARG A 255 -11.95 10.38 14.04
N GLU A 256 -13.16 10.76 13.68
CA GLU A 256 -13.42 12.09 13.14
C GLU A 256 -12.94 13.19 14.10
N ASN A 257 -12.39 14.27 13.56
CA ASN A 257 -11.82 15.41 14.31
C ASN A 257 -10.64 15.05 15.24
N LYS A 258 -10.02 13.88 15.07
CA LYS A 258 -8.80 13.49 15.76
C LYS A 258 -7.57 13.66 14.88
N LEU A 259 -6.41 13.80 15.54
CA LEU A 259 -5.12 14.06 14.90
C LEU A 259 -4.09 12.95 15.16
N GLY A 260 -4.46 11.91 15.92
CA GLY A 260 -3.57 10.81 16.25
C GLY A 260 -2.92 10.14 15.03
N PHE A 261 -1.71 9.64 15.24
CA PHE A 261 -1.01 8.75 14.31
C PHE A 261 -0.69 7.45 15.05
N LEU A 262 -0.57 6.36 14.29
CA LEU A 262 -0.16 5.06 14.82
C LEU A 262 1.37 5.01 14.89
N HIS A 263 1.94 5.51 15.98
CA HIS A 263 3.38 5.40 16.28
C HIS A 263 3.62 4.65 17.59
N LEU A 264 4.76 3.99 17.68
CA LEU A 264 5.24 3.39 18.92
C LEU A 264 5.64 4.49 19.91
N ASP A 265 5.34 4.26 21.18
CA ASP A 265 5.79 5.15 22.24
C ASP A 265 7.31 5.00 22.45
N PRO A 266 8.12 6.05 22.26
CA PRO A 266 9.57 5.97 22.36
C PRO A 266 10.08 5.68 23.78
N PHE A 267 9.24 5.83 24.82
CA PHE A 267 9.60 5.42 26.19
C PHE A 267 9.37 3.93 26.45
N ARG A 268 8.57 3.27 25.60
CA ARG A 268 8.20 1.86 25.75
C ARG A 268 8.86 0.96 24.73
N PHE A 269 9.20 1.48 23.56
CA PHE A 269 9.74 0.72 22.47
C PHE A 269 10.96 1.42 21.88
N ALA A 270 11.99 0.63 21.60
CA ALA A 270 13.08 1.03 20.72
C ALA A 270 13.04 0.18 19.45
N ILE A 271 13.61 0.75 18.39
CA ILE A 271 13.87 0.01 17.16
C ILE A 271 15.38 -0.25 17.15
N ASP A 272 15.75 -1.51 17.29
CA ASP A 272 17.14 -1.94 17.20
C ASP A 272 17.46 -2.33 15.75
N LEU A 273 18.65 -1.92 15.33
CA LEU A 273 19.12 -1.88 13.94
C LEU A 273 20.34 -2.77 13.74
N GLN A 274 20.91 -3.34 14.82
CA GLN A 274 22.20 -4.03 14.75
C GLN A 274 22.12 -5.37 14.00
N ALA A 275 20.93 -5.92 13.75
CA ALA A 275 20.74 -7.24 13.13
C ALA A 275 20.61 -7.20 11.58
N GLY A 276 20.90 -6.07 10.92
CA GLY A 276 20.72 -5.94 9.46
C GLY A 276 19.25 -5.96 8.99
N LYS A 277 18.30 -6.09 9.91
CA LYS A 277 16.86 -5.88 9.74
C LYS A 277 16.34 -5.13 10.96
N PRO A 278 15.66 -3.98 10.80
CA PRO A 278 15.09 -3.27 11.94
C PRO A 278 14.03 -4.14 12.63
N TRP A 279 14.12 -4.29 13.96
CA TRP A 279 13.13 -5.00 14.76
C TRP A 279 12.71 -4.20 15.99
N VAL A 280 11.50 -4.44 16.50
CA VAL A 280 10.97 -3.74 17.67
C VAL A 280 11.44 -4.43 18.94
N VAL A 281 12.01 -3.65 19.86
CA VAL A 281 12.42 -4.08 21.19
C VAL A 281 11.54 -3.36 22.22
N ALA A 282 10.83 -4.14 23.04
CA ALA A 282 10.09 -3.59 24.17
C ALA A 282 11.05 -3.20 25.30
N GLN A 283 11.06 -1.92 25.67
CA GLN A 283 11.84 -1.37 26.78
C GLN A 283 11.06 -1.39 28.10
N SER A 284 9.72 -1.37 28.07
CA SER A 284 8.86 -1.41 29.26
C SER A 284 7.58 -2.23 29.06
N LEU A 285 7.27 -3.09 30.06
CA LEU A 285 6.13 -4.02 30.05
C LEU A 285 4.82 -3.45 30.63
N GLU A 286 4.79 -2.19 31.08
CA GLU A 286 3.59 -1.59 31.70
C GLU A 286 2.51 -1.29 30.64
N ALA A 287 1.58 -2.22 30.44
CA ALA A 287 0.62 -2.22 29.33
C ALA A 287 -0.67 -1.39 29.53
N ILE A 288 -0.88 -0.78 30.70
CA ILE A 288 -2.23 -0.45 31.17
C ILE A 288 -2.81 0.85 30.56
N ASP A 289 -1.99 1.82 30.14
CA ASP A 289 -2.50 3.13 29.66
C ASP A 289 -2.62 3.26 28.13
N ASP A 290 -1.98 2.38 27.35
CA ASP A 290 -1.94 2.51 25.89
C ASP A 290 -3.31 2.27 25.23
N THR A 291 -4.10 1.34 25.76
CA THR A 291 -5.43 1.06 25.20
C THR A 291 -6.38 2.25 25.38
N ILE A 292 -6.28 2.97 26.52
CA ILE A 292 -7.12 4.16 26.78
C ILE A 292 -6.71 5.30 25.85
N ARG A 293 -5.40 5.52 25.66
CA ARG A 293 -4.88 6.53 24.73
C ARG A 293 -5.29 6.22 23.29
N LEU A 294 -5.15 4.97 22.84
CA LEU A 294 -5.57 4.54 21.51
C LEU A 294 -7.08 4.69 21.33
N ALA A 295 -7.90 4.30 22.32
CA ALA A 295 -9.36 4.41 22.22
C ALA A 295 -9.87 5.86 22.11
N LYS A 296 -9.12 6.85 22.62
CA LYS A 296 -9.46 8.29 22.49
C LYS A 296 -9.29 8.80 21.06
N GLU A 297 -8.31 8.28 20.32
CA GLU A 297 -7.95 8.76 18.98
C GLU A 297 -8.48 7.85 17.87
N PHE A 298 -8.68 6.56 18.15
CA PHE A 298 -8.99 5.53 17.16
C PHE A 298 -10.27 4.75 17.49
N SER A 299 -10.84 4.17 16.44
CA SER A 299 -11.95 3.23 16.44
C SER A 299 -11.60 2.03 15.54
N CYS A 300 -12.44 1.00 15.49
CA CYS A 300 -12.14 -0.21 14.74
C CYS A 300 -12.94 -0.29 13.43
N GLN A 301 -12.24 -0.63 12.35
CA GLN A 301 -12.83 -1.13 11.11
C GLN A 301 -12.56 -2.64 11.04
N CYS A 302 -13.60 -3.44 11.24
CA CYS A 302 -13.47 -4.89 11.35
C CYS A 302 -13.20 -5.57 10.01
N TYR A 303 -12.47 -6.68 10.04
CA TYR A 303 -12.34 -7.57 8.88
C TYR A 303 -13.67 -8.29 8.62
N ASN A 304 -13.91 -8.71 7.38
CA ASN A 304 -15.22 -9.12 6.85
C ASN A 304 -16.13 -9.98 7.76
N LYS A 305 -15.57 -10.91 8.55
CA LYS A 305 -16.36 -11.82 9.39
C LYS A 305 -16.63 -11.28 10.80
N TRP A 306 -16.09 -10.13 11.14
CA TRP A 306 -16.09 -9.57 12.48
C TRP A 306 -16.90 -8.28 12.54
N GLN A 307 -17.54 -8.06 13.67
CA GLN A 307 -18.43 -6.93 13.91
C GLN A 307 -18.29 -6.43 15.34
N GLY A 308 -18.97 -5.32 15.62
CA GLY A 308 -18.95 -4.66 16.91
C GLY A 308 -17.82 -3.63 17.04
N PRO A 309 -17.88 -2.78 18.07
CA PRO A 309 -16.95 -1.67 18.24
C PRO A 309 -15.49 -2.10 18.48
N ARG A 310 -15.25 -3.37 18.84
CA ARG A 310 -13.93 -3.95 19.09
C ARG A 310 -13.64 -5.19 18.24
N CYS A 311 -14.47 -5.47 17.23
CA CYS A 311 -14.33 -6.63 16.33
C CYS A 311 -14.24 -7.98 17.07
N ASP A 312 -14.95 -8.11 18.18
CA ASP A 312 -14.93 -9.26 19.09
C ASP A 312 -16.09 -10.23 18.86
N THR A 313 -17.01 -9.90 17.96
CA THR A 313 -18.16 -10.74 17.60
C THR A 313 -18.08 -11.15 16.13
N GLN A 314 -18.46 -12.39 15.82
CA GLN A 314 -18.58 -12.83 14.44
C GLN A 314 -19.95 -12.42 13.90
N GLY A 315 -19.97 -11.79 12.73
CA GLY A 315 -21.22 -11.51 12.02
C GLY A 315 -21.86 -12.82 11.55
N PHE A 316 -23.19 -12.94 11.67
CA PHE A 316 -23.92 -14.00 11.00
C PHE A 316 -23.73 -13.81 9.49
N THR A 317 -23.13 -14.81 8.84
CA THR A 317 -23.10 -14.90 7.37
C THR A 317 -24.41 -15.56 6.98
N GLU A 318 -25.34 -14.78 6.43
CA GLU A 318 -26.47 -15.33 5.64
C GLU A 318 -25.97 -15.82 4.28
#